data_AF-A0A9Q1CT77-F1
#
_entry.id   AF-A0A9Q1CT77-F1
#
_cell.length_a   1.000
_cell.length_b   1.000
_cell.length_c   1.000
_cell.angle_alpha   90.00
_cell.angle_beta   90.00
_cell.angle_gamma   90.00
#
_symmetry.space_group_name_H-M   'P 1'
#
loop_
_entity.id
_entity.type
_entity.pdbx_description
1 polymer ?
#
loop_
_entity_poly.entity_id
_entity_poly.type
_entity_poly.pdbx_seq_one_letter_code
_entity_poly.pdbx_strand_id
1 'polypeptide(L)'
;MQASQDVLICQTELIFSDQRSVFKLNIGLGFFLRNVETCELRYYYASNNSKLFGEPLLITNISTLGHFTEVNLAQDLLEPARLQRPNSKWVVETITNVTYFMYKIPDHPIGCITIDLPDFVKNNKSIVTLQRNRQTGKCYQDNLCLFKCLALFRGSSPKSLEKEAEKMCRFYSQGMDPKIFAGVRMKELNPLEELFKVNVVVYELSKQDNDGDGVVEGDCCESTNTVARLVRCSLQRFTDTMYENFSGNH
;
A
#
# COMPACT_ATOMS: atom_id res chain seq x y z
N MET A 1 -5.87 30.33 11.96
CA MET A 1 -5.66 29.56 10.71
C MET A 1 -4.64 28.45 10.88
N GLN A 2 -3.49 28.68 11.51
CA GLN A 2 -2.44 27.67 11.73
C GLN A 2 -2.92 26.42 12.50
N ALA A 3 -3.68 26.62 13.59
CA ALA A 3 -4.34 25.53 14.32
C ALA A 3 -5.31 24.67 13.48
N SER A 4 -5.82 25.20 12.36
CA SER A 4 -6.69 24.44 11.45
C SER A 4 -5.90 23.58 10.45
N GLN A 5 -4.64 23.94 10.17
CA GLN A 5 -3.74 23.14 9.33
C GLN A 5 -3.16 21.96 10.12
N ASP A 6 -2.76 22.19 11.37
CA ASP A 6 -2.23 21.14 12.25
C ASP A 6 -3.23 20.00 12.43
N VAL A 7 -4.52 20.33 12.62
CA VAL A 7 -5.62 19.35 12.70
C VAL A 7 -5.74 18.53 11.41
N LEU A 8 -5.57 19.13 10.24
CA LEU A 8 -5.63 18.43 8.96
C LEU A 8 -4.44 17.48 8.76
N ILE A 9 -3.26 17.90 9.20
CA ILE A 9 -2.05 17.07 9.18
C ILE A 9 -2.27 15.85 10.07
N CYS A 10 -2.66 16.04 11.33
CA CYS A 10 -2.93 14.94 12.25
C CYS A 10 -4.02 13.99 11.72
N GLN A 11 -5.11 14.50 11.14
CA GLN A 11 -6.12 13.62 10.54
C GLN A 11 -5.59 12.84 9.34
N THR A 12 -4.72 13.44 8.53
CA THR A 12 -4.10 12.76 7.38
C THR A 12 -3.17 11.63 7.85
N GLU A 13 -2.43 11.84 8.94
CA GLU A 13 -1.59 10.82 9.59
C GLU A 13 -2.41 9.67 10.20
N LEU A 14 -3.56 9.97 10.80
CA LEU A 14 -4.50 8.96 11.29
C LEU A 14 -5.07 8.13 10.14
N ILE A 15 -5.48 8.77 9.04
CA ILE A 15 -5.96 8.07 7.84
C ILE A 15 -4.87 7.16 7.30
N PHE A 16 -3.62 7.64 7.22
CA PHE A 16 -2.49 6.82 6.76
C PHE A 16 -2.25 5.61 7.67
N SER A 17 -2.30 5.81 8.99
CA SER A 17 -2.12 4.74 9.99
C SER A 17 -3.21 3.67 9.90
N ASP A 18 -4.44 4.05 9.54
CA ASP A 18 -5.56 3.11 9.31
C ASP A 18 -5.41 2.31 8.00
N GLN A 19 -4.66 2.84 7.01
CA GLN A 19 -4.54 2.20 5.71
C GLN A 19 -3.47 1.09 5.69
N ARG A 20 -3.90 -0.13 5.34
CA ARG A 20 -3.02 -1.30 5.19
C ARG A 20 -2.37 -1.46 3.82
N SER A 21 -2.76 -0.64 2.85
CA SER A 21 -2.31 -0.74 1.45
C SER A 21 -2.07 0.63 0.87
N VAL A 22 -1.21 0.71 -0.14
CA VAL A 22 -1.02 1.93 -0.95
C VAL A 22 -2.37 2.44 -1.48
N PHE A 23 -2.59 3.74 -1.35
CA PHE A 23 -3.83 4.39 -1.76
C PHE A 23 -3.53 5.72 -2.43
N LYS A 24 -4.50 6.24 -3.19
CA LYS A 24 -4.47 7.65 -3.59
C LYS A 24 -5.38 8.47 -2.69
N LEU A 25 -4.94 9.68 -2.37
CA LEU A 25 -5.66 10.60 -1.51
C LEU A 25 -5.95 11.90 -2.27
N ASN A 26 -7.15 12.43 -2.08
CA ASN A 26 -7.52 13.79 -2.46
C ASN A 26 -8.37 14.39 -1.34
N ILE A 27 -8.45 15.71 -1.28
CA ILE A 27 -9.15 16.45 -0.23
C ILE A 27 -10.18 17.38 -0.90
N GLY A 28 -11.33 17.59 -0.28
CA GLY A 28 -12.27 18.64 -0.65
C GLY A 28 -12.69 19.44 0.57
N LEU A 29 -12.95 20.74 0.38
CA LEU A 29 -13.34 21.65 1.46
C LEU A 29 -14.81 22.04 1.30
N GLY A 30 -15.56 21.95 2.39
CA GLY A 30 -16.87 22.59 2.51
C GLY A 30 -16.72 23.96 3.19
N PHE A 31 -17.36 24.99 2.64
CA PHE A 31 -17.22 26.35 3.14
C PHE A 31 -18.46 27.22 2.88
N PHE A 32 -18.60 28.29 3.65
CA PHE A 32 -19.57 29.35 3.39
C PHE A 32 -18.92 30.50 2.63
N LEU A 33 -19.60 30.98 1.60
CA LEU A 33 -19.37 32.31 1.04
C LEU A 33 -20.38 33.28 1.64
N ARG A 34 -19.92 34.48 1.98
CA ARG A 34 -20.76 35.61 2.37
C ARG A 34 -20.70 36.70 1.32
N ASN A 35 -21.85 37.21 0.90
CA ASN A 35 -21.91 38.43 0.10
C ASN A 35 -21.74 39.63 1.02
N VAL A 36 -20.77 40.50 0.72
CA VAL A 36 -20.43 41.65 1.56
C VAL A 36 -21.52 42.74 1.54
N GLU A 37 -22.30 42.84 0.47
CA GLU A 37 -23.33 43.86 0.31
C GLU A 37 -24.69 43.42 0.87
N THR A 38 -25.09 42.17 0.60
CA THR A 38 -26.41 41.66 0.98
C THR A 38 -26.40 40.85 2.28
N CYS A 39 -25.22 40.55 2.83
CA CYS A 39 -25.01 39.62 3.94
C CYS A 39 -25.56 38.21 3.68
N GLU A 40 -25.87 37.85 2.43
CA GLU A 40 -26.35 36.52 2.05
C GLU A 40 -25.24 35.48 2.22
N LEU A 41 -25.60 34.32 2.77
CA LEU A 41 -24.69 33.18 2.94
C LEU A 41 -25.01 32.08 1.93
N ARG A 42 -23.98 31.55 1.28
CA ARG A 42 -24.09 30.41 0.37
C ARG A 42 -23.15 29.30 0.80
N TYR A 43 -23.70 28.12 1.06
CA TYR A 43 -22.94 26.93 1.38
C TYR A 43 -22.42 26.24 0.12
N TYR A 44 -21.13 25.91 0.11
CA TYR A 44 -20.50 25.08 -0.90
C TYR A 44 -20.10 23.76 -0.25
N TYR A 45 -20.69 22.68 -0.74
CA TYR A 45 -20.38 21.32 -0.30
C TYR A 45 -19.14 20.79 -1.03
N ALA A 46 -18.31 20.03 -0.30
CA ALA A 46 -17.19 19.28 -0.85
C ALA A 46 -17.67 18.11 -1.71
N SER A 47 -18.05 18.39 -2.96
CA SER A 47 -18.43 17.40 -3.97
C SER A 47 -17.22 16.83 -4.72
N ASN A 48 -17.45 15.80 -5.53
CA ASN A 48 -16.41 15.21 -6.38
C ASN A 48 -15.76 16.22 -7.35
N ASN A 49 -16.43 17.34 -7.65
CA ASN A 49 -15.97 18.37 -8.58
C ASN A 49 -15.25 19.53 -7.87
N SER A 50 -15.25 19.54 -6.54
CA SER A 50 -14.57 20.55 -5.71
C SER A 50 -13.39 19.94 -4.96
N LYS A 51 -12.68 19.01 -5.62
CA LYS A 51 -11.44 18.43 -5.12
C LYS A 51 -10.34 19.49 -5.19
N LEU A 52 -9.47 19.48 -4.18
CA LEU A 52 -8.38 20.43 -4.01
C LEU A 52 -7.27 20.16 -5.03
N PHE A 53 -7.06 18.89 -5.38
CA PHE A 53 -6.11 18.48 -6.41
C PHE A 53 -6.83 18.02 -7.68
N GLY A 54 -6.31 18.42 -8.84
CA GLY A 54 -6.81 17.96 -10.14
C GLY A 54 -6.74 16.44 -10.29
N GLU A 55 -5.71 15.81 -9.72
CA GLU A 55 -5.58 14.35 -9.64
C GLU A 55 -5.28 13.89 -8.20
N PRO A 56 -5.83 12.74 -7.76
CA PRO A 56 -5.47 12.15 -6.47
C PRO A 56 -3.99 11.79 -6.37
N LEU A 57 -3.35 12.16 -5.27
CA LEU A 57 -1.93 11.93 -5.02
C LEU A 57 -1.69 10.53 -4.45
N LEU A 58 -0.69 9.82 -4.96
CA LEU A 58 -0.33 8.48 -4.51
C LEU A 58 0.41 8.55 -3.17
N ILE A 59 -0.09 7.86 -2.16
CA ILE A 59 0.52 7.75 -0.83
C ILE A 59 1.06 6.33 -0.65
N THR A 60 2.39 6.20 -0.66
CA THR A 60 3.08 4.90 -0.54
C THR A 60 3.73 4.69 0.83
N ASN A 61 4.24 5.76 1.45
CA ASN A 61 4.96 5.72 2.71
C ASN A 61 4.83 7.06 3.47
N ILE A 62 5.32 7.09 4.71
CA ILE A 62 5.26 8.27 5.57
C ILE A 62 6.02 9.48 5.00
N SER A 63 7.10 9.26 4.24
CA SER A 63 7.82 10.34 3.57
C SER A 63 6.98 10.99 2.46
N THR A 64 6.22 10.19 1.73
CA THR A 64 5.29 10.66 0.69
C THR A 64 4.11 11.38 1.33
N LEU A 65 3.66 10.94 2.50
CA LEU A 65 2.68 11.64 3.32
C LEU A 65 3.22 13.00 3.80
N GLY A 66 4.46 13.05 4.29
CA GLY A 66 5.11 14.30 4.70
C GLY A 66 5.25 15.29 3.54
N HIS A 67 5.64 14.81 2.36
CA HIS A 67 5.64 15.67 1.17
C HIS A 67 4.22 16.13 0.79
N PHE A 68 3.22 15.26 0.95
CA PHE A 68 1.82 15.63 0.73
C PHE A 68 1.40 16.77 1.66
N THR A 69 1.70 16.67 2.96
CA THR A 69 1.35 17.68 3.95
C THR A 69 2.14 18.98 3.76
N GLU A 70 3.46 18.90 3.60
CA GLU A 70 4.34 20.07 3.46
C GLU A 70 4.08 20.85 2.17
N VAL A 71 3.92 20.18 1.03
CA VAL A 71 3.79 20.89 -0.26
C VAL A 71 2.36 21.36 -0.50
N ASN A 72 1.36 20.58 -0.07
CA ASN A 72 -0.02 20.82 -0.48
C ASN A 72 -0.91 21.41 0.60
N LEU A 73 -0.69 21.08 1.89
CA LEU A 73 -1.45 21.72 2.97
C LEU A 73 -0.83 23.05 3.42
N ALA A 74 0.44 23.31 3.08
CA ALA A 74 1.08 24.61 3.30
C ALA A 74 0.71 25.67 2.24
N GLN A 75 0.19 25.26 1.07
CA GLN A 75 -0.41 26.19 0.11
C GLN A 75 -1.73 26.76 0.68
N ASP A 76 -2.11 27.96 0.23
CA ASP A 76 -3.31 28.66 0.71
C ASP A 76 -4.57 27.82 0.40
N LEU A 77 -5.03 27.07 1.42
CA LEU A 77 -6.20 26.19 1.38
C LEU A 77 -7.47 26.91 0.92
N LEU A 78 -7.49 28.25 0.98
CA LEU A 78 -8.61 29.08 0.56
C LEU A 78 -8.60 29.37 -0.95
N GLU A 79 -7.51 29.14 -1.67
CA GLU A 79 -7.42 29.40 -3.11
C GLU A 79 -8.51 28.71 -3.94
N PRO A 80 -8.80 27.39 -3.74
CA PRO A 80 -9.92 26.74 -4.43
C PRO A 80 -11.26 27.41 -4.11
N ALA A 81 -11.45 27.83 -2.86
CA ALA A 81 -12.66 28.53 -2.42
C ALA A 81 -12.75 29.95 -3.00
N ARG A 82 -11.61 30.60 -3.30
CA ARG A 82 -11.54 31.88 -4.01
C ARG A 82 -11.91 31.74 -5.48
N LEU A 83 -11.46 30.68 -6.14
CA LEU A 83 -11.76 30.42 -7.55
C LEU A 83 -13.25 30.12 -7.80
N GLN A 84 -13.96 29.57 -6.80
CA GLN A 84 -15.40 29.31 -6.92
C GLN A 84 -16.29 30.53 -6.66
N ARG A 85 -15.72 31.71 -6.40
CA ARG A 85 -16.47 32.94 -6.17
C ARG A 85 -17.15 33.40 -7.46
N PRO A 86 -18.47 33.65 -7.46
CA PRO A 86 -19.16 34.19 -8.63
C PRO A 86 -18.65 35.58 -9.05
N ASN A 87 -18.23 36.40 -8.08
CA ASN A 87 -17.65 37.72 -8.29
C ASN A 87 -16.92 38.20 -7.01
N SER A 88 -16.29 39.37 -7.06
CA SER A 88 -15.51 39.96 -5.97
C SER A 88 -16.31 40.31 -4.71
N LYS A 89 -17.65 40.33 -4.78
CA LYS A 89 -18.53 40.63 -3.63
C LYS A 89 -18.74 39.44 -2.71
N TRP A 90 -18.39 38.23 -3.15
CA TRP A 90 -18.46 37.02 -2.35
C TRP A 90 -17.11 36.74 -1.70
N VAL A 91 -17.05 36.73 -0.38
CA VAL A 91 -15.85 36.40 0.40
C VAL A 91 -16.04 35.07 1.10
N VAL A 92 -14.95 34.33 1.31
CA VAL A 92 -14.99 33.08 2.08
C VAL A 92 -15.12 33.45 3.55
N GLU A 93 -16.22 33.05 4.18
CA GLU A 93 -16.51 33.35 5.58
C GLU A 93 -15.86 32.34 6.51
N THR A 94 -16.05 31.05 6.22
CA THR A 94 -15.60 29.96 7.09
C THR A 94 -15.54 28.64 6.33
N ILE A 95 -14.53 27.82 6.65
CA ILE A 95 -14.48 26.40 6.27
C ILE A 95 -15.24 25.61 7.32
N THR A 96 -16.22 24.82 6.91
CA THR A 96 -17.09 24.05 7.81
C THR A 96 -16.62 22.63 8.03
N ASN A 97 -16.11 22.00 6.97
CA ASN A 97 -15.75 20.59 6.99
C ASN A 97 -14.71 20.27 5.92
N VAL A 98 -13.97 19.19 6.14
CA VAL A 98 -13.02 18.63 5.19
C VAL A 98 -13.46 17.21 4.84
N THR A 99 -13.43 16.89 3.56
CA THR A 99 -13.79 15.58 3.03
C THR A 99 -12.58 14.93 2.40
N TYR A 100 -12.20 13.76 2.89
CA TYR A 100 -11.09 12.99 2.34
C TYR A 100 -11.62 11.97 1.32
N PHE A 101 -11.16 12.08 0.08
CA PHE A 101 -11.46 11.16 -1.00
C PHE A 101 -10.33 10.15 -1.13
N MET A 102 -10.56 8.95 -0.59
CA MET A 102 -9.60 7.86 -0.63
C MET A 102 -9.92 6.89 -1.77
N TYR A 103 -8.90 6.58 -2.57
CA TYR A 103 -8.98 5.63 -3.66
C TYR A 103 -8.04 4.47 -3.35
N LYS A 104 -8.61 3.34 -2.94
CA LYS A 104 -7.85 2.10 -2.85
C LYS A 104 -7.38 1.71 -4.25
N ILE A 105 -6.16 1.22 -4.35
CA ILE A 105 -5.60 0.72 -5.61
C ILE A 105 -5.74 -0.81 -5.58
N PRO A 106 -6.87 -1.35 -6.07
CA PRO A 106 -7.04 -2.80 -6.11
C PRO A 106 -6.04 -3.41 -7.09
N ASP A 107 -5.63 -4.65 -6.80
CA ASP A 107 -4.96 -5.52 -7.77
C ASP A 107 -3.65 -4.95 -8.34
N HIS A 108 -2.86 -4.28 -7.49
CA HIS A 108 -1.49 -3.89 -7.86
C HIS A 108 -0.63 -5.15 -8.11
N PRO A 109 0.36 -5.06 -9.01
CA PRO A 109 1.27 -6.18 -9.24
C PRO A 109 2.00 -6.62 -7.96
N ILE A 110 2.24 -7.92 -7.85
CA ILE A 110 3.07 -8.53 -6.82
C ILE A 110 4.53 -8.26 -7.20
N GLY A 111 5.25 -7.62 -6.29
CA GLY A 111 6.66 -7.28 -6.45
C GLY A 111 6.94 -5.85 -6.06
N CYS A 112 8.18 -5.60 -5.62
CA CYS A 112 8.66 -4.26 -5.34
C CYS A 112 10.18 -4.21 -5.47
N ILE A 113 10.68 -3.20 -6.18
CA ILE A 113 12.11 -2.93 -6.37
C ILE A 113 12.68 -1.94 -5.34
N THR A 114 11.82 -1.15 -4.69
CA THR A 114 12.22 0.03 -3.90
C THR A 114 12.06 -0.12 -2.39
N ILE A 115 11.41 -1.18 -1.90
CA ILE A 115 11.09 -1.36 -0.49
C ILE A 115 12.08 -2.32 0.16
N ASP A 116 12.69 -1.89 1.27
CA ASP A 116 13.38 -2.80 2.19
C ASP A 116 12.34 -3.53 3.05
N LEU A 117 12.46 -4.87 3.15
CA LEU A 117 11.51 -5.63 3.95
C LEU A 117 11.69 -5.30 5.44
N PRO A 118 10.60 -5.25 6.24
CA PRO A 118 10.70 -5.03 7.68
C PRO A 118 11.54 -6.10 8.39
N ASP A 119 12.17 -5.74 9.50
CA ASP A 119 13.09 -6.63 10.24
C ASP A 119 12.40 -7.89 10.75
N PHE A 120 11.13 -7.82 11.17
CA PHE A 120 10.36 -8.99 11.61
C PHE A 120 10.13 -10.00 10.47
N VAL A 121 10.23 -9.58 9.20
CA VAL A 121 10.17 -10.48 8.04
C VAL A 121 11.57 -11.01 7.71
N LYS A 122 12.58 -10.14 7.70
CA LYS A 122 13.98 -10.49 7.39
C LYS A 122 14.57 -11.48 8.39
N ASN A 123 14.24 -11.32 9.67
CA ASN A 123 14.78 -12.13 10.75
C ASN A 123 13.96 -13.41 11.01
N ASN A 124 12.83 -13.59 10.32
CA ASN A 124 12.00 -14.78 10.47
C ASN A 124 12.62 -15.97 9.73
N LYS A 125 13.10 -16.96 10.49
CA LYS A 125 13.76 -18.16 9.96
C LYS A 125 12.84 -19.04 9.10
N SER A 126 11.53 -18.92 9.27
CA SER A 126 10.52 -19.67 8.51
C SER A 126 10.17 -19.01 7.17
N ILE A 127 10.69 -17.81 6.89
CA ILE A 127 10.38 -17.04 5.67
C ILE A 127 11.64 -16.90 4.82
N VAL A 128 11.55 -17.33 3.56
CA VAL A 128 12.61 -17.07 2.57
C VAL A 128 12.29 -15.76 1.86
N THR A 129 12.95 -14.67 2.27
CA THR A 129 12.61 -13.31 1.81
C THR A 129 12.93 -13.01 0.35
N LEU A 130 13.85 -13.74 -0.28
CA LEU A 130 14.29 -13.56 -1.69
C LEU A 130 14.55 -12.09 -2.09
N GLN A 131 14.96 -11.25 -1.15
CA GLN A 131 15.22 -9.82 -1.40
C GLN A 131 16.62 -9.59 -2.01
N ARG A 132 17.58 -10.43 -1.61
CA ARG A 132 18.98 -10.35 -2.03
C ARG A 132 19.43 -11.65 -2.65
N ASN A 133 20.30 -11.55 -3.65
CA ASN A 133 21.02 -12.69 -4.18
C ASN A 133 21.97 -13.22 -3.10
N ARG A 134 21.81 -14.49 -2.72
CA ARG A 134 22.60 -15.13 -1.66
C ARG A 134 24.10 -15.22 -1.95
N GLN A 135 24.50 -15.21 -3.21
CA GLN A 135 25.92 -15.26 -3.60
C GLN A 135 26.57 -13.89 -3.64
N THR A 136 25.87 -12.91 -4.21
CA THR A 136 26.46 -11.58 -4.44
C THR A 136 26.11 -10.58 -3.32
N GLY A 137 25.13 -10.88 -2.48
CA GLY A 137 24.58 -9.98 -1.45
C GLY A 137 23.78 -8.80 -2.00
N LYS A 138 23.70 -8.65 -3.33
CA LYS A 138 23.01 -7.54 -3.99
C LYS A 138 21.50 -7.72 -3.95
N CYS A 139 20.78 -6.62 -3.72
CA CYS A 139 19.32 -6.61 -3.85
C CYS A 139 18.92 -6.88 -5.30
N TYR A 140 17.84 -7.64 -5.49
CA TYR A 140 17.21 -7.73 -6.79
C TYR A 140 16.62 -6.37 -7.19
N GLN A 141 16.62 -6.07 -8.47
CA GLN A 141 16.16 -4.78 -9.05
C GLN A 141 15.09 -5.02 -10.12
N ASP A 142 14.33 -6.10 -9.99
CA ASP A 142 13.29 -6.54 -10.92
C ASP A 142 12.01 -6.94 -10.17
N ASN A 143 10.88 -6.99 -10.85
CA ASN A 143 9.59 -7.41 -10.28
C ASN A 143 9.32 -8.92 -10.48
N LEU A 144 10.36 -9.76 -10.47
CA LEU A 144 10.24 -11.21 -10.72
C LEU A 144 10.16 -12.03 -9.43
N CYS A 145 9.83 -11.41 -8.29
CA CYS A 145 9.82 -12.09 -6.99
C CYS A 145 8.93 -13.34 -6.97
N LEU A 146 7.76 -13.30 -7.63
CA LEU A 146 6.88 -14.46 -7.74
C LEU A 146 7.54 -15.61 -8.53
N PHE A 147 8.18 -15.31 -9.65
CA PHE A 147 8.88 -16.31 -10.45
C PHE A 147 10.12 -16.87 -9.73
N LYS A 148 10.80 -16.06 -8.91
CA LYS A 148 11.87 -16.53 -8.03
C LYS A 148 11.33 -17.47 -6.96
N CYS A 149 10.18 -17.18 -6.35
CA CYS A 149 9.50 -18.11 -5.43
C CYS A 149 9.18 -19.43 -6.13
N LEU A 150 8.64 -19.38 -7.35
CA LEU A 150 8.32 -20.58 -8.15
C LEU A 150 9.57 -21.38 -8.53
N ALA A 151 10.62 -20.71 -8.97
CA ALA A 151 11.89 -21.33 -9.30
C ALA A 151 12.51 -22.02 -8.07
N LEU A 152 12.47 -21.36 -6.91
CA LEU A 152 12.94 -21.94 -5.65
C LEU A 152 12.10 -23.15 -5.22
N PHE A 153 10.77 -23.05 -5.31
CA PHE A 153 9.86 -24.16 -5.02
C PHE A 153 10.14 -25.39 -5.89
N ARG A 154 10.51 -25.16 -7.16
CA ARG A 154 10.93 -26.22 -8.10
C ARG A 154 12.37 -26.72 -7.88
N GLY A 155 13.03 -26.32 -6.80
CA GLY A 155 14.38 -26.78 -6.44
C GLY A 155 15.52 -26.05 -7.14
N SER A 156 15.29 -24.86 -7.71
CA SER A 156 16.37 -24.11 -8.36
C SER A 156 17.44 -23.67 -7.35
N SER A 157 18.69 -23.90 -7.70
CA SER A 157 19.83 -23.43 -6.89
C SER A 157 19.92 -21.90 -6.87
N PRO A 158 20.58 -21.29 -5.87
CA PRO A 158 20.83 -19.84 -5.87
C PRO A 158 21.57 -19.32 -7.12
N LYS A 159 22.32 -20.18 -7.83
CA LYS A 159 23.06 -19.82 -9.07
C LYS A 159 22.14 -19.72 -10.29
N SER A 160 21.18 -20.63 -10.37
CA SER A 160 20.25 -20.70 -11.50
C SER A 160 18.96 -19.92 -11.27
N LEU A 161 18.70 -19.47 -10.04
CA LEU A 161 17.44 -18.86 -9.62
C LEU A 161 17.00 -17.69 -10.52
N GLU A 162 17.88 -16.73 -10.79
CA GLU A 162 17.56 -15.57 -11.64
C GLU A 162 17.24 -16.00 -13.07
N LYS A 163 18.08 -16.87 -13.64
CA LYS A 163 17.91 -17.35 -15.01
C LYS A 163 16.60 -18.12 -15.19
N GLU A 164 16.22 -18.96 -14.22
CA GLU A 164 14.96 -19.68 -14.31
C GLU A 164 13.74 -18.79 -14.02
N ALA A 165 13.87 -17.81 -13.14
CA ALA A 165 12.83 -16.81 -12.94
C ALA A 165 12.58 -16.00 -14.22
N GLU A 166 13.64 -15.56 -14.91
CA GLU A 166 13.54 -14.87 -16.20
C GLU A 166 12.89 -15.75 -17.28
N LYS A 167 13.26 -17.04 -17.34
CA LYS A 167 12.68 -17.99 -18.29
C LYS A 167 11.18 -18.19 -18.04
N MET A 168 10.79 -18.38 -16.78
CA MET A 168 9.38 -18.51 -16.39
C MET A 168 8.60 -17.22 -16.67
N CYS A 169 9.20 -16.06 -16.41
CA CYS A 169 8.61 -14.77 -16.75
C CYS A 169 8.36 -14.66 -18.24
N ARG A 170 9.36 -14.91 -19.10
CA ARG A 170 9.21 -14.86 -20.56
C ARG A 170 8.15 -15.83 -21.06
N PHE A 171 8.06 -17.02 -20.46
CA PHE A 171 7.03 -17.98 -20.82
C PHE A 171 5.63 -17.48 -20.47
N TYR A 172 5.44 -16.92 -19.26
CA TYR A 172 4.19 -16.34 -18.82
C TYR A 172 3.78 -15.10 -19.63
N SER A 173 4.74 -14.19 -19.90
CA SER A 173 4.52 -12.92 -20.58
C SER A 173 4.61 -13.00 -22.10
N GLN A 174 4.67 -14.20 -22.67
CA GLN A 174 4.77 -14.45 -24.12
C GLN A 174 5.97 -13.74 -24.77
N GLY A 175 7.10 -13.70 -24.08
CA GLY A 175 8.38 -13.19 -24.58
C GLY A 175 8.72 -11.76 -24.17
N MET A 176 7.92 -11.10 -23.32
CA MET A 176 8.25 -9.76 -22.80
C MET A 176 9.59 -9.76 -22.05
N ASP A 177 10.37 -8.68 -22.19
CA ASP A 177 11.63 -8.51 -21.47
C ASP A 177 11.36 -8.47 -19.95
N PRO A 178 11.99 -9.36 -19.15
CA PRO A 178 11.83 -9.38 -17.70
C PRO A 178 12.19 -8.07 -16.99
N LYS A 179 13.03 -7.21 -17.60
CA LYS A 179 13.42 -5.91 -17.01
C LYS A 179 12.29 -4.89 -16.98
N ILE A 180 11.40 -4.92 -17.95
CA ILE A 180 10.24 -4.01 -18.05
C ILE A 180 8.96 -4.64 -17.50
N PHE A 181 9.03 -5.88 -17.03
CA PHE A 181 7.88 -6.59 -16.51
C PHE A 181 7.37 -5.94 -15.21
N ALA A 182 6.08 -5.62 -15.18
CA ALA A 182 5.48 -4.89 -14.06
C ALA A 182 5.18 -5.77 -12.82
N GLY A 183 5.27 -7.10 -12.94
CA GLY A 183 4.84 -8.04 -11.90
C GLY A 183 3.53 -8.75 -12.27
N VAL A 184 3.15 -9.75 -11.47
CA VAL A 184 1.90 -10.51 -11.66
C VAL A 184 0.85 -9.99 -10.68
N ARG A 185 -0.37 -9.70 -11.14
CA ARG A 185 -1.45 -9.23 -10.27
C ARG A 185 -2.16 -10.38 -9.55
N MET A 186 -2.85 -10.06 -8.46
CA MET A 186 -3.52 -11.08 -7.63
C MET A 186 -4.57 -11.87 -8.41
N LYS A 187 -5.33 -11.19 -9.30
CA LYS A 187 -6.32 -11.85 -10.18
C LYS A 187 -5.71 -12.82 -11.19
N GLU A 188 -4.43 -12.62 -11.52
CA GLU A 188 -3.70 -13.42 -12.52
C GLU A 188 -3.09 -14.69 -11.92
N LEU A 189 -3.23 -14.91 -10.60
CA LEU A 189 -2.70 -16.11 -9.95
C LEU A 189 -3.41 -17.40 -10.39
N ASN A 190 -4.71 -17.38 -10.67
CA ASN A 190 -5.43 -18.56 -11.15
C ASN A 190 -4.88 -19.09 -12.49
N PRO A 191 -4.79 -18.28 -13.58
CA PRO A 191 -4.20 -18.76 -14.83
C PRO A 191 -2.71 -19.09 -14.68
N LEU A 192 -2.00 -18.41 -13.78
CA LEU A 192 -0.59 -18.75 -13.48
C LEU A 192 -0.45 -20.14 -12.84
N GLU A 193 -1.30 -20.47 -11.86
CA GLU A 193 -1.34 -21.79 -11.22
C GLU A 193 -1.59 -22.89 -12.25
N GLU A 194 -2.53 -22.66 -13.18
CA GLU A 194 -2.81 -23.59 -14.27
C GLU A 194 -1.62 -23.77 -15.22
N LEU A 195 -0.91 -22.68 -15.53
CA LEU A 195 0.23 -22.66 -16.43
C LEU A 195 1.43 -23.42 -15.84
N PHE A 196 1.74 -23.18 -14.57
CA PHE A 196 2.89 -23.77 -13.90
C PHE A 196 2.56 -25.05 -13.11
N LYS A 197 1.29 -25.48 -13.07
CA LYS A 197 0.83 -26.69 -12.37
C LYS A 197 1.23 -26.68 -10.89
N VAL A 198 0.93 -25.56 -10.22
CA VAL A 198 1.21 -25.33 -8.80
C VAL A 198 0.00 -24.72 -8.12
N ASN A 199 -0.15 -24.93 -6.81
CA ASN A 199 -1.10 -24.17 -6.01
C ASN A 199 -0.35 -23.03 -5.29
N VAL A 200 -0.87 -21.80 -5.36
CA VAL A 200 -0.29 -20.64 -4.68
C VAL A 200 -1.25 -20.19 -3.57
N VAL A 201 -0.76 -20.12 -2.34
CA VAL A 201 -1.51 -19.56 -1.21
C VAL A 201 -0.84 -18.25 -0.82
N VAL A 202 -1.63 -17.19 -0.65
CA VAL A 202 -1.12 -15.86 -0.32
C VAL A 202 -1.52 -15.50 1.10
N TYR A 203 -0.51 -15.15 1.89
CA TYR A 203 -0.67 -14.65 3.25
C TYR A 203 -0.21 -13.20 3.32
N GLU A 204 -0.90 -12.42 4.14
CA GLU A 204 -0.49 -11.09 4.58
C GLU A 204 0.12 -11.24 5.97
N LEU A 205 1.28 -10.62 6.16
CA LEU A 205 2.02 -10.70 7.41
C LEU A 205 1.98 -9.35 8.12
N SER A 206 1.51 -9.33 9.36
CA SER A 206 1.43 -8.13 10.19
C SER A 206 2.10 -8.36 11.55
N LYS A 207 2.74 -7.32 12.09
CA LYS A 207 3.15 -7.30 13.49
C LYS A 207 1.90 -7.08 14.35
N GLN A 208 1.72 -7.87 15.39
CA GLN A 208 0.73 -7.58 16.42
C GLN A 208 1.39 -6.63 17.41
N ASP A 209 0.90 -5.39 17.48
CA ASP A 209 1.28 -4.49 18.56
C ASP A 209 0.54 -4.96 19.81
N ASN A 210 1.29 -5.26 20.87
CA ASN A 210 0.72 -5.54 22.18
C ASN A 210 0.21 -4.21 22.77
N ASP A 211 -0.98 -3.79 22.36
CA ASP A 211 -1.74 -2.78 23.08
C ASP A 211 -2.30 -3.42 24.35
N GLY A 212 -1.47 -3.49 25.38
CA GLY A 212 -1.81 -4.10 26.66
C GLY A 212 -0.87 -3.62 27.76
N ASP A 213 -1.32 -2.59 28.48
CA ASP A 213 -0.82 -2.17 29.79
C ASP A 213 -0.54 -3.39 30.69
N GLY A 214 0.73 -3.58 31.04
CA GLY A 214 1.18 -4.79 31.73
C GLY A 214 2.70 -4.84 31.84
N VAL A 215 3.25 -4.11 32.82
CA VAL A 215 4.63 -4.29 33.27
C VAL A 215 4.84 -5.75 33.65
N VAL A 216 5.71 -6.45 32.93
CA VAL A 216 6.36 -7.66 33.43
C VAL A 216 7.85 -7.50 33.19
N GLU A 217 8.57 -7.18 34.26
CA GLU A 217 10.03 -7.23 34.27
C GLU A 217 10.49 -8.68 34.11
N GLY A 218 11.42 -8.89 33.18
CA GLY A 218 12.27 -10.08 33.10
C GLY A 218 11.79 -11.17 32.15
N ASP A 219 12.28 -11.17 30.90
CA ASP A 219 13.19 -12.20 30.38
C ASP A 219 13.69 -11.83 28.96
N CYS A 220 14.88 -12.29 28.61
CA CYS A 220 15.59 -11.99 27.38
C CYS A 220 15.05 -12.80 26.18
N CYS A 221 13.89 -12.44 25.63
CA CYS A 221 13.55 -12.64 24.22
C CYS A 221 12.23 -11.94 23.86
N GLU A 222 12.30 -10.79 23.18
CA GLU A 222 11.12 -10.19 22.54
C GLU A 222 10.65 -11.09 21.38
N SER A 223 9.79 -12.05 21.70
CA SER A 223 9.00 -12.78 20.70
C SER A 223 8.00 -11.81 20.08
N THR A 224 8.41 -11.15 19.00
CA THR A 224 7.51 -10.35 18.18
C THR A 224 6.39 -11.25 17.66
N ASN A 225 5.17 -11.08 18.21
CA ASN A 225 3.99 -11.82 17.76
C ASN A 225 3.67 -11.38 16.33
N THR A 226 4.11 -12.19 15.37
CA THR A 226 3.87 -11.98 13.96
C THR A 226 2.64 -12.80 13.57
N VAL A 227 1.62 -12.15 13.02
CA VAL A 227 0.37 -12.80 12.61
C VAL A 227 0.35 -12.91 11.09
N ALA A 228 0.14 -14.11 10.58
CA ALA A 228 -0.08 -14.37 9.16
C ALA A 228 -1.58 -14.56 8.90
N ARG A 229 -2.17 -13.67 8.10
CA ARG A 229 -3.57 -13.73 7.67
C ARG A 229 -3.65 -14.30 6.27
N LEU A 230 -4.49 -15.31 6.06
CA LEU A 230 -4.77 -15.84 4.75
C LEU A 230 -5.55 -14.81 3.90
N VAL A 231 -4.99 -14.42 2.75
CA VAL A 231 -5.59 -13.46 1.81
C VAL A 231 -6.24 -14.19 0.63
N ARG A 232 -5.59 -15.25 0.15
CA ARG A 232 -6.07 -16.03 -1.00
C ARG A 232 -5.68 -17.49 -0.85
N CYS A 233 -6.66 -18.38 -0.98
CA CYS A 233 -6.45 -19.80 -1.25
C CYS A 233 -6.39 -20.08 -2.76
N SER A 234 -5.56 -21.04 -3.15
CA SER A 234 -5.67 -21.68 -4.45
C SER A 234 -6.95 -22.53 -4.51
N LEU A 235 -7.43 -22.80 -5.72
CA LEU A 235 -8.53 -23.73 -5.98
C LEU A 235 -8.15 -25.21 -5.79
N GLN A 236 -6.94 -25.50 -5.26
CA GLN A 236 -6.43 -26.84 -4.94
C GLN A 236 -6.51 -27.84 -6.11
N ARG A 237 -6.18 -27.37 -7.31
CA ARG A 237 -6.35 -28.19 -8.53
C ARG A 237 -5.28 -29.26 -8.69
N PHE A 238 -4.16 -29.13 -7.99
CA PHE A 238 -3.02 -30.03 -8.09
C PHE A 238 -2.77 -30.71 -6.75
N THR A 239 -2.73 -32.05 -6.75
CA THR A 239 -2.68 -32.90 -5.54
C THR A 239 -1.38 -32.81 -4.74
N ASP A 240 -0.30 -32.29 -5.34
CA ASP A 240 1.07 -32.40 -4.77
C ASP A 240 1.52 -31.18 -3.95
N THR A 241 0.61 -30.26 -3.60
CA THR A 241 0.98 -29.13 -2.71
C THR A 241 0.55 -29.49 -1.30
N MET A 242 1.45 -30.08 -0.53
CA MET A 242 1.18 -30.57 0.83
C MET A 242 0.49 -29.50 1.70
N TYR A 243 -0.73 -29.82 2.12
CA TYR A 243 -1.40 -29.22 3.26
C TYR A 243 -0.93 -29.94 4.52
N GLU A 244 0.05 -29.40 5.24
CA GLU A 244 0.14 -29.68 6.68
C GLU A 244 -0.67 -28.61 7.41
N ASN A 245 -1.93 -28.94 7.68
CA ASN A 245 -2.71 -28.23 8.68
C ASN A 245 -2.03 -28.46 10.04
N PHE A 246 -1.25 -27.49 10.51
CA PHE A 246 -0.86 -27.43 11.93
C PHE A 246 -2.09 -27.00 12.75
N SER A 247 -3.05 -27.91 12.88
CA SER A 247 -4.20 -27.76 13.77
C SER A 247 -4.67 -29.15 14.17
N GLY A 248 -3.98 -29.74 15.14
CA GLY A 248 -4.44 -30.96 15.79
C GLY A 248 -3.31 -31.82 16.31
N ASN A 249 -2.86 -31.54 17.52
CA ASN A 249 -2.75 -32.58 18.53
C ASN A 249 -2.89 -31.94 19.91
N HIS A 250 -3.79 -32.56 20.69
CA HIS A 250 -4.01 -32.33 22.12
C HIS A 250 -2.73 -32.53 22.94
#